data_AF-A0ABD3SSV4-F1
#
_entry.id   AF-A0ABD3SSV4-F1
#
_cell.length_a   1.000
_cell.length_b   1.000
_cell.length_c   1.000
_cell.angle_alpha   90.00
_cell.angle_beta   90.00
_cell.angle_gamma   90.00
#
_symmetry.space_group_name_H-M   'P 1'
#
loop_
_entity.id
_entity.type
_entity.pdbx_description
1 polymer ?
#
loop_
_entity_poly.entity_id
_entity_poly.type
_entity_poly.pdbx_seq_one_letter_code
_entity_poly.pdbx_strand_id
1 'polypeptide(L)'
;MISFTNRRCVLPLVLAIAFFLERQNALLSCLGGARPGKRSGGDTYAPNDWADHQTFEHVQSANDLNRFHTCPMPEEDEWLLTKVTNSGGNIPKYLHKVILTTTGGFPEYVPGILNMMKNDELRSKASKRHDWTGSIEEAHLSWKIRNPDYEIRYYDLHYCRLYLRQFFHPLFLRAFDCIEAFAGKANLFRYLVVYREGGFYSDWKQLCLKDDLLDFISENRGTDQPRWDKPASGDTEWFSAWGNGNRMQNAFFGAMPKSPILAEAIRFALHNIQRRADLESGADSLQMTGVGVLYKAVLKVAKSLDGVRFGTYHYGDNKVFRYRNETIIKHKCSKCGQDQAWSEGNDYTMKLKIGEYFCPDAPSLFLPGDNGTKPAVLRRLCFW
;
A
#
# COMPACT_ATOMS: atom_id res chain seq x y z
N MET A 1 -12.28 -35.32 -31.68
CA MET A 1 -12.37 -33.96 -32.27
C MET A 1 -12.84 -33.02 -31.18
N ILE A 2 -11.91 -32.31 -30.54
CA ILE A 2 -12.21 -31.33 -29.49
C ILE A 2 -11.84 -29.95 -30.05
N SER A 3 -12.83 -29.08 -30.18
CA SER A 3 -12.70 -27.71 -30.66
C SER A 3 -12.42 -26.78 -29.48
N PHE A 4 -11.29 -26.09 -29.51
CA PHE A 4 -10.99 -24.94 -28.64
C PHE A 4 -11.05 -23.67 -29.49
N THR A 5 -12.03 -22.81 -29.23
CA THR A 5 -11.97 -21.40 -29.63
C THR A 5 -12.49 -20.53 -28.50
N ASN A 6 -11.57 -19.88 -27.78
CA ASN A 6 -11.86 -18.63 -27.10
C ASN A 6 -10.56 -17.84 -26.90
N ARG A 7 -10.25 -16.99 -27.90
CA ARG A 7 -9.23 -15.93 -27.80
C ARG A 7 -9.93 -14.59 -27.98
N ARG A 8 -10.41 -13.99 -26.89
CA ARG A 8 -10.71 -12.55 -26.81
C ARG A 8 -10.51 -12.09 -25.38
N CYS A 9 -9.30 -11.62 -25.05
CA CYS A 9 -9.01 -10.72 -23.90
C CYS A 9 -7.50 -10.34 -23.81
N VAL A 10 -6.82 -10.06 -24.94
CA VAL A 10 -5.40 -9.59 -24.91
C VAL A 10 -5.21 -8.22 -25.58
N LEU A 11 -6.23 -7.71 -26.27
CA LEU A 11 -6.10 -6.47 -27.06
C LEU A 11 -5.97 -5.16 -26.24
N PRO A 12 -6.60 -4.98 -25.06
CA PRO A 12 -6.52 -3.70 -24.34
C PRO A 12 -5.15 -3.40 -23.74
N LEU A 13 -4.40 -4.43 -23.34
CA LEU A 13 -3.11 -4.27 -22.64
C LEU A 13 -1.96 -3.96 -23.61
N VAL A 14 -2.00 -4.51 -24.82
CA VAL A 14 -1.01 -4.23 -25.88
C VAL A 14 -1.14 -2.78 -26.37
N LEU A 15 -2.35 -2.23 -26.42
CA LEU A 15 -2.57 -0.83 -26.81
C LEU A 15 -2.06 0.16 -25.75
N ALA A 16 -2.18 -0.16 -24.45
CA ALA A 16 -1.65 0.70 -23.38
C ALA A 16 -0.11 0.76 -23.38
N ILE A 17 0.57 -0.35 -23.72
CA ILE A 17 2.03 -0.41 -23.82
C ILE A 17 2.53 0.24 -25.13
N ALA A 18 1.82 0.06 -26.25
CA ALA A 18 2.16 0.70 -27.52
C ALA A 18 2.05 2.23 -27.44
N PHE A 19 1.00 2.75 -26.82
CA PHE A 19 0.80 4.19 -26.62
C PHE A 19 1.88 4.82 -25.70
N PHE A 20 2.46 4.02 -24.81
CA PHE A 20 3.55 4.44 -23.92
C PHE A 20 4.91 4.53 -24.65
N LEU A 21 5.21 3.59 -25.55
CA LEU A 21 6.44 3.59 -26.35
C LEU A 21 6.43 4.70 -27.42
N GLU A 22 5.26 4.99 -27.99
CA GLU A 22 5.11 6.07 -28.99
C GLU A 22 5.35 7.46 -28.37
N ARG A 23 4.95 7.67 -27.10
CA ARG A 23 5.23 8.91 -26.36
C ARG A 23 6.69 9.09 -25.96
N GLN A 24 7.44 8.02 -25.68
CA GLN A 24 8.87 8.13 -25.39
C GLN A 24 9.69 8.52 -26.62
N ASN A 25 9.32 8.01 -27.80
CA ASN A 25 9.96 8.39 -29.06
C ASN A 25 9.67 9.83 -29.48
N ALA A 26 8.46 10.34 -29.21
CA ALA A 26 8.12 11.75 -29.43
C ALA A 26 8.95 12.71 -28.54
N LEU A 27 9.19 12.34 -27.28
CA LEU A 27 10.02 13.12 -26.35
C LEU A 27 11.50 13.15 -26.72
N LEU A 28 12.02 12.05 -27.29
CA LEU A 28 13.41 12.00 -27.79
C LEU A 28 13.59 12.79 -29.10
N SER A 29 12.55 12.92 -29.92
CA SER A 29 12.60 13.72 -31.16
C SER A 29 12.59 15.23 -30.91
N CYS A 30 12.07 15.70 -29.76
CA CYS A 30 12.03 17.13 -29.41
C CYS A 30 13.33 17.67 -28.81
N LEU A 31 14.30 16.80 -28.47
CA LEU A 31 15.58 17.21 -27.83
C LEU A 31 16.78 17.21 -28.80
N GLY A 32 16.58 16.84 -30.07
CA GLY A 32 17.65 16.78 -31.07
C GLY A 32 17.75 18.05 -31.92
N GLY A 33 18.26 19.16 -31.37
CA GLY A 33 18.31 20.41 -32.12
C GLY A 33 19.22 21.50 -31.57
N ALA A 34 20.47 21.21 -31.22
CA ALA A 34 21.49 22.26 -31.03
C ALA A 34 22.88 21.79 -31.48
N ARG A 35 23.45 22.50 -32.47
CA ARG A 35 24.83 22.31 -32.93
C ARG A 35 25.84 22.82 -31.89
N PRO A 36 27.03 22.21 -31.75
CA PRO A 36 28.01 22.63 -30.75
C PRO A 36 28.85 23.82 -31.24
N GLY A 37 28.81 24.92 -30.48
CA GLY A 37 29.78 26.01 -30.56
C GLY A 37 31.00 25.71 -29.68
N LYS A 38 32.19 25.72 -30.28
CA LYS A 38 33.49 25.65 -29.59
C LYS A 38 33.66 26.84 -28.64
N ARG A 39 34.00 26.61 -27.37
CA ARG A 39 34.82 27.52 -26.55
C ARG A 39 35.73 26.73 -25.61
N SER A 40 36.94 27.26 -25.48
CA SER A 40 38.13 26.79 -24.77
C SER A 40 38.28 27.50 -23.41
N GLY A 41 39.01 26.87 -22.49
CA GLY A 41 39.39 27.37 -21.15
C GLY A 41 38.44 26.83 -20.09
N GLY A 42 38.85 25.96 -19.16
CA GLY A 42 40.04 26.06 -18.32
C GLY A 42 39.60 26.77 -17.05
N ASP A 43 39.19 26.00 -16.03
CA ASP A 43 39.41 26.30 -14.61
C ASP A 43 38.80 25.23 -13.69
N THR A 44 39.48 25.07 -12.57
CA THR A 44 39.40 24.05 -11.52
C THR A 44 38.12 24.10 -10.68
N TYR A 45 37.53 22.93 -10.42
CA TYR A 45 36.41 22.77 -9.47
C TYR A 45 36.89 22.67 -8.02
N ALA A 46 36.41 23.58 -7.17
CA ALA A 46 36.27 23.39 -5.73
C ALA A 46 34.77 23.29 -5.38
N PRO A 47 34.35 22.46 -4.41
CA PRO A 47 32.95 22.31 -4.04
C PRO A 47 32.62 23.19 -2.81
N ASN A 48 31.55 23.98 -2.91
CA ASN A 48 30.55 24.28 -1.86
C ASN A 48 29.73 25.52 -2.27
N ASP A 49 28.41 25.37 -2.37
CA ASP A 49 27.42 26.42 -2.04
C ASP A 49 26.00 25.86 -2.21
N TRP A 50 25.51 25.19 -1.15
CA TRP A 50 24.09 25.01 -0.87
C TRP A 50 23.89 25.30 0.63
N ALA A 51 23.96 26.58 0.97
CA ALA A 51 23.63 27.08 2.29
C ALA A 51 22.90 28.43 2.14
N ASP A 52 21.62 28.37 1.77
CA ASP A 52 20.67 29.43 2.06
C ASP A 52 19.58 28.84 2.95
N HIS A 53 19.91 28.73 4.24
CA HIS A 53 18.95 28.51 5.29
C HIS A 53 18.26 29.85 5.58
N GLN A 54 17.09 30.08 4.97
CA GLN A 54 16.10 30.92 5.63
C GLN A 54 15.61 30.16 6.87
N THR A 55 16.03 30.65 8.03
CA THR A 55 15.52 30.27 9.33
C THR A 55 14.01 30.50 9.37
N PHE A 56 13.22 29.44 9.23
CA PHE A 56 11.81 29.47 9.63
C PHE A 56 11.80 29.58 11.16
N GLU A 57 11.41 30.74 11.65
CA GLU A 57 11.10 30.92 13.07
C GLU A 57 10.08 29.87 13.50
N HIS A 58 10.37 29.25 14.64
CA HIS A 58 9.59 28.19 15.24
C HIS A 58 8.11 28.56 15.37
N VAL A 59 7.23 27.74 14.77
CA VAL A 59 5.82 27.64 15.18
C VAL A 59 5.81 27.04 16.59
N GLN A 60 5.90 27.90 17.61
CA GLN A 60 6.09 27.50 19.01
C GLN A 60 4.90 27.80 19.93
N SER A 61 3.72 28.14 19.39
CA SER A 61 2.53 28.34 20.21
C SER A 61 1.53 27.18 20.05
N ALA A 62 1.14 26.56 21.17
CA ALA A 62 0.06 25.56 21.23
C ALA A 62 -1.29 26.10 20.69
N ASN A 63 -1.43 27.43 20.57
CA ASN A 63 -2.59 28.09 19.99
C ASN A 63 -2.65 27.97 18.46
N ASP A 64 -1.52 27.82 17.76
CA ASP A 64 -1.52 27.65 16.29
C ASP A 64 -1.93 26.24 15.89
N LEU A 65 -1.57 25.21 16.67
CA LEU A 65 -2.03 23.83 16.47
C LEU A 65 -3.56 23.71 16.57
N ASN A 66 -4.18 24.46 17.49
CA ASN A 66 -5.64 24.48 17.64
C ASN A 66 -6.40 25.10 16.45
N ARG A 67 -5.76 25.97 15.66
CA ARG A 67 -6.39 26.53 14.44
C ARG A 67 -6.52 25.48 13.32
N PHE A 68 -5.64 24.48 13.28
CA PHE A 68 -5.68 23.43 12.25
C PHE A 68 -6.68 22.31 12.52
N HIS A 69 -7.18 22.16 13.76
CA HIS A 69 -8.19 21.16 14.10
C HIS A 69 -9.57 21.39 13.44
N THR A 70 -9.75 22.50 12.72
CA THR A 70 -11.04 22.87 12.11
C THR A 70 -11.02 22.95 10.59
N CYS A 71 -9.90 22.65 9.91
CA CYS A 71 -9.91 22.62 8.46
C CYS A 71 -10.72 21.39 7.98
N PRO A 72 -11.90 21.58 7.36
CA PRO A 72 -12.65 20.46 6.83
C PRO A 72 -11.78 19.76 5.78
N MET A 73 -11.78 18.42 5.80
CA MET A 73 -11.25 17.65 4.67
C MET A 73 -11.94 18.15 3.39
N PRO A 74 -11.24 18.19 2.23
CA PRO A 74 -11.90 18.45 0.96
C PRO A 74 -13.13 17.55 0.84
N GLU A 75 -14.24 18.10 0.32
CA GLU A 75 -15.52 17.42 0.21
C GLU A 75 -15.31 15.97 -0.27
N GLU A 76 -15.70 15.00 0.56
CA GLU A 76 -15.32 13.58 0.43
C GLU A 76 -15.82 12.94 -0.89
N ASP A 77 -16.80 13.60 -1.52
CA ASP A 77 -17.70 13.07 -2.52
C ASP A 77 -17.08 12.84 -3.91
N GLU A 78 -15.85 13.31 -4.20
CA GLU A 78 -15.19 13.03 -5.48
C GLU A 78 -14.16 11.87 -5.44
N TRP A 79 -13.61 11.51 -4.27
CA TRP A 79 -12.39 10.66 -4.22
C TRP A 79 -12.43 9.44 -3.30
N LEU A 80 -13.29 9.38 -2.27
CA LEU A 80 -13.44 8.20 -1.40
C LEU A 80 -14.83 7.54 -1.43
N LEU A 81 -15.71 7.96 -2.33
CA LEU A 81 -17.01 7.32 -2.53
C LEU A 81 -17.45 7.42 -3.99
N THR A 82 -17.57 6.29 -4.66
CA THR A 82 -18.50 6.15 -5.80
C THR A 82 -19.30 4.90 -5.52
N LYS A 83 -20.48 5.08 -4.88
CA LYS A 83 -21.53 4.11 -4.53
C LYS A 83 -21.03 2.67 -4.39
N VAL A 84 -21.10 2.12 -3.16
CA VAL A 84 -20.97 0.66 -2.95
C VAL A 84 -21.92 -0.04 -3.91
N THR A 85 -21.39 -0.53 -5.02
CA THR A 85 -22.14 -1.44 -5.87
C THR A 85 -22.06 -2.75 -5.13
N ASN A 86 -23.15 -3.14 -4.49
CA ASN A 86 -23.35 -4.51 -4.00
C ASN A 86 -23.35 -5.45 -5.21
N SER A 87 -22.17 -5.66 -5.81
CA SER A 87 -21.92 -6.75 -6.71
C SER A 87 -21.47 -7.89 -5.82
N GLY A 88 -22.37 -8.86 -5.58
CA GLY A 88 -22.09 -10.09 -4.84
C GLY A 88 -21.04 -10.96 -5.53
N GLY A 89 -19.82 -10.44 -5.63
CA GLY A 89 -18.67 -11.05 -6.29
C GLY A 89 -17.58 -11.40 -5.27
N ASN A 90 -16.70 -12.31 -5.68
CA ASN A 90 -15.54 -12.71 -4.90
C ASN A 90 -14.48 -11.60 -4.88
N ILE A 91 -13.67 -11.57 -3.81
CA ILE A 91 -12.48 -10.74 -3.72
C ILE A 91 -11.62 -10.94 -4.98
N PRO A 92 -11.22 -9.86 -5.70
CA PRO A 92 -10.39 -9.98 -6.89
C PRO A 92 -9.13 -10.82 -6.65
N LYS A 93 -8.71 -11.60 -7.65
CA LYS A 93 -7.54 -12.50 -7.54
C LYS A 93 -6.20 -11.77 -7.65
N TYR A 94 -6.02 -10.73 -6.83
CA TYR A 94 -4.79 -9.96 -6.70
C TYR A 94 -4.16 -10.15 -5.33
N LEU A 95 -2.82 -10.21 -5.28
CA LEU A 95 -2.04 -10.17 -4.05
C LEU A 95 -1.02 -9.03 -4.14
N HIS A 96 -1.28 -7.94 -3.43
CA HIS A 96 -0.43 -6.77 -3.39
C HIS A 96 0.65 -6.90 -2.31
N LYS A 97 1.87 -6.50 -2.65
CA LYS A 97 3.04 -6.47 -1.77
C LYS A 97 3.77 -5.14 -1.94
N VAL A 98 4.15 -4.51 -0.84
CA VAL A 98 4.85 -3.21 -0.84
C VAL A 98 6.24 -3.38 -0.25
N ILE A 99 7.26 -2.86 -0.94
CA ILE A 99 8.67 -2.91 -0.54
C ILE A 99 9.25 -1.50 -0.70
N LEU A 100 9.44 -0.78 0.41
CA LEU A 100 9.99 0.57 0.37
C LEU A 100 11.39 0.57 0.96
N THR A 101 12.33 1.18 0.24
CA THR A 101 13.73 1.33 0.61
C THR A 101 14.17 2.78 0.46
N THR A 102 15.30 3.14 1.07
CA THR A 102 15.86 4.50 1.02
C THR A 102 16.39 4.86 -0.36
N THR A 103 16.75 3.85 -1.17
CA THR A 103 17.14 4.03 -2.58
C THR A 103 15.94 4.32 -3.49
N GLY A 104 14.71 4.11 -3.01
CA GLY A 104 13.46 4.36 -3.73
C GLY A 104 13.10 3.32 -4.80
N GLY A 105 14.09 2.62 -5.34
CA GLY A 105 13.88 1.47 -6.21
C GLY A 105 13.76 0.17 -5.43
N PHE A 106 13.29 -0.88 -6.11
CA PHE A 106 13.43 -2.23 -5.59
C PHE A 106 14.88 -2.55 -5.19
N PRO A 107 15.12 -3.24 -4.06
CA PRO A 107 16.44 -3.75 -3.73
C PRO A 107 17.03 -4.56 -4.88
N GLU A 108 18.35 -4.52 -5.09
CA GLU A 108 19.03 -5.15 -6.25
C GLU A 108 18.72 -6.65 -6.46
N TYR A 109 18.35 -7.34 -5.38
CA TYR A 109 17.98 -8.76 -5.42
C TYR A 109 16.54 -9.01 -5.90
N VAL A 110 15.65 -8.02 -5.86
CA VAL A 110 14.26 -8.14 -6.32
C VAL A 110 14.14 -8.21 -7.85
N PRO A 111 14.92 -7.48 -8.68
CA PRO A 111 15.00 -7.77 -10.11
C PRO A 111 15.36 -9.22 -10.43
N GLY A 112 16.18 -9.87 -9.59
CA GLY A 112 16.42 -11.31 -9.63
C GLY A 112 15.12 -12.10 -9.48
N ILE A 113 14.28 -11.75 -8.51
CA ILE A 113 12.94 -12.34 -8.29
C ILE A 113 12.00 -12.07 -9.47
N LEU A 114 11.96 -10.85 -10.00
CA LEU A 114 11.12 -10.50 -11.14
C LEU A 114 11.56 -11.21 -12.44
N ASN A 115 12.86 -11.46 -12.60
CA ASN A 115 13.38 -12.29 -13.69
C ASN A 115 13.13 -13.78 -13.45
N MET A 116 13.23 -14.23 -12.20
CA MET A 116 12.85 -15.56 -11.75
C MET A 116 11.35 -15.85 -11.96
N MET A 117 10.49 -14.84 -11.83
CA MET A 117 9.05 -14.93 -12.13
C MET A 117 8.73 -15.29 -13.59
N LYS A 118 9.70 -15.14 -14.51
CA LYS A 118 9.53 -15.51 -15.93
C LYS A 118 9.84 -16.98 -16.23
N ASN A 119 10.47 -17.71 -15.30
CA ASN A 119 10.97 -19.06 -15.55
C ASN A 119 10.27 -20.09 -14.63
N ASP A 120 9.48 -21.00 -15.23
CA ASP A 120 8.76 -22.08 -14.55
C ASP A 120 9.66 -23.10 -13.79
N GLU A 121 10.99 -23.04 -13.96
CA GLU A 121 11.96 -23.93 -13.30
C GLU A 121 11.86 -23.92 -11.77
N LEU A 122 11.36 -22.83 -11.16
CA LEU A 122 11.33 -22.66 -9.71
C LEU A 122 10.33 -23.56 -8.99
N ARG A 123 9.24 -23.97 -9.66
CA ARG A 123 8.28 -24.92 -9.08
C ARG A 123 8.96 -26.23 -8.67
N SER A 124 9.94 -26.68 -9.46
CA SER A 124 10.67 -27.94 -9.20
C SER A 124 11.68 -27.84 -8.04
N LYS A 125 12.21 -26.63 -7.77
CA LYS A 125 13.17 -26.37 -6.69
C LYS A 125 12.47 -26.07 -5.36
N ALA A 126 11.33 -25.39 -5.40
CA ALA A 126 10.56 -25.02 -4.22
C ALA A 126 9.90 -26.22 -3.53
N SER A 127 9.50 -27.25 -4.28
CA SER A 127 8.89 -28.48 -3.70
C SER A 127 9.87 -29.33 -2.88
N LYS A 128 11.19 -29.07 -2.98
CA LYS A 128 12.24 -29.85 -2.31
C LYS A 128 12.84 -29.18 -1.07
N ARG A 129 12.47 -27.94 -0.75
CA ARG A 129 13.00 -27.22 0.42
C ARG A 129 12.05 -27.33 1.60
N HIS A 130 12.51 -27.98 2.67
CA HIS A 130 11.78 -28.08 3.95
C HIS A 130 12.14 -26.96 4.94
N ASP A 131 13.21 -26.19 4.69
CA ASP A 131 13.64 -25.10 5.58
C ASP A 131 13.54 -23.74 4.85
N TRP A 132 12.49 -22.98 5.18
CA TRP A 132 12.25 -21.65 4.63
C TRP A 132 12.83 -20.60 5.57
N THR A 133 13.88 -19.91 5.11
CA THR A 133 14.62 -18.87 5.84
C THR A 133 13.85 -17.55 5.98
N GLY A 134 12.79 -17.35 5.19
CA GLY A 134 11.99 -16.12 5.13
C GLY A 134 12.54 -15.08 4.14
N SER A 135 13.26 -15.50 3.10
CA SER A 135 13.71 -14.60 2.04
C SER A 135 12.52 -14.07 1.21
N ILE A 136 12.73 -13.04 0.37
CA ILE A 136 11.64 -12.57 -0.50
C ILE A 136 11.29 -13.62 -1.55
N GLU A 137 12.29 -14.29 -2.13
CA GLU A 137 12.13 -15.37 -3.10
C GLU A 137 11.21 -16.45 -2.51
N GLU A 138 11.49 -16.83 -1.27
CA GLU A 138 10.75 -17.83 -0.54
C GLU A 138 9.31 -17.41 -0.26
N ALA A 139 9.11 -16.17 0.18
CA ALA A 139 7.80 -15.58 0.33
C ALA A 139 7.04 -15.59 -0.99
N HIS A 140 7.63 -15.08 -2.07
CA HIS A 140 7.02 -15.05 -3.39
C HIS A 140 6.57 -16.44 -3.84
N LEU A 141 7.48 -17.42 -3.81
CA LEU A 141 7.21 -18.78 -4.24
C LEU A 141 6.13 -19.45 -3.39
N SER A 142 6.15 -19.24 -2.07
CA SER A 142 5.12 -19.79 -1.19
C SER A 142 3.71 -19.32 -1.58
N TRP A 143 3.54 -18.04 -1.92
CA TRP A 143 2.26 -17.49 -2.38
C TRP A 143 1.90 -17.99 -3.77
N LYS A 144 2.84 -17.98 -4.72
CA LYS A 144 2.58 -18.36 -6.12
C LYS A 144 2.25 -19.84 -6.29
N ILE A 145 2.88 -20.72 -5.50
CA ILE A 145 2.61 -22.16 -5.53
C ILE A 145 1.24 -22.46 -4.93
N ARG A 146 0.91 -21.80 -3.81
CA ARG A 146 -0.30 -22.08 -3.03
C ARG A 146 -1.55 -21.37 -3.53
N ASN A 147 -1.39 -20.34 -4.36
CA ASN A 147 -2.49 -19.57 -4.92
C ASN A 147 -2.19 -19.29 -6.40
N PRO A 148 -2.09 -20.33 -7.25
CA PRO A 148 -1.55 -20.22 -8.60
C PRO A 148 -2.32 -19.25 -9.50
N ASP A 149 -3.62 -19.12 -9.26
CA ASP A 149 -4.55 -18.25 -9.99
C ASP A 149 -4.49 -16.78 -9.60
N TYR A 150 -3.74 -16.44 -8.55
CA TYR A 150 -3.61 -15.06 -8.09
C TYR A 150 -2.42 -14.36 -8.77
N GLU A 151 -2.66 -13.12 -9.18
CA GLU A 151 -1.62 -12.23 -9.69
C GLU A 151 -0.93 -11.52 -8.51
N ILE A 152 0.37 -11.74 -8.35
CA ILE A 152 1.15 -11.08 -7.29
C ILE A 152 1.73 -9.78 -7.86
N ARG A 153 1.37 -8.64 -7.26
CA ARG A 153 1.83 -7.29 -7.65
C ARG A 153 2.75 -6.72 -6.59
N TYR A 154 3.92 -6.24 -7.03
CA TYR A 154 4.89 -5.58 -6.16
C TYR A 154 4.93 -4.08 -6.43
N TYR A 155 5.07 -3.30 -5.36
CA TYR A 155 5.16 -1.85 -5.42
C TYR A 155 6.38 -1.39 -4.62
N ASP A 156 7.32 -0.73 -5.30
CA ASP A 156 8.35 0.09 -4.66
C ASP A 156 7.88 1.55 -4.48
N LEU A 157 8.77 2.41 -3.99
CA LEU A 157 8.43 3.81 -3.76
C LEU A 157 8.05 4.53 -5.06
N HIS A 158 8.75 4.24 -6.16
CA HIS A 158 8.47 4.82 -7.46
C HIS A 158 7.08 4.39 -7.98
N TYR A 159 6.80 3.09 -7.99
CA TYR A 159 5.51 2.55 -8.40
C TYR A 159 4.37 3.04 -7.51
N CYS A 160 4.59 3.17 -6.20
CA CYS A 160 3.59 3.75 -5.30
C CYS A 160 3.22 5.17 -5.74
N ARG A 161 4.22 6.04 -5.99
CA ARG A 161 3.98 7.43 -6.41
C ARG A 161 3.29 7.53 -7.77
N LEU A 162 3.72 6.72 -8.74
CA LEU A 162 3.08 6.66 -10.06
C LEU A 162 1.61 6.23 -9.94
N TYR A 163 1.35 5.18 -9.17
CA TYR A 163 0.02 4.65 -8.94
C TYR A 163 -0.91 5.69 -8.31
N LEU A 164 -0.46 6.37 -7.25
CA LEU A 164 -1.24 7.43 -6.60
C LEU A 164 -1.52 8.61 -7.54
N ARG A 165 -0.53 9.03 -8.33
CA ARG A 165 -0.69 10.10 -9.33
C ARG A 165 -1.73 9.76 -10.39
N GLN A 166 -1.77 8.50 -10.83
CA GLN A 166 -2.64 8.06 -11.91
C GLN A 166 -4.10 7.93 -11.45
N PHE A 167 -4.31 7.52 -10.21
CA PHE A 167 -5.58 6.93 -9.79
C PHE A 167 -6.28 7.61 -8.62
N PHE A 168 -5.60 8.55 -7.95
CA PHE A 168 -6.13 9.24 -6.78
C PHE A 168 -6.00 10.74 -6.94
N HIS A 169 -6.81 11.46 -6.16
CA HIS A 169 -6.69 12.91 -6.04
C HIS A 169 -5.25 13.30 -5.64
N PRO A 170 -4.66 14.40 -6.15
CA PRO A 170 -3.29 14.80 -5.85
C PRO A 170 -2.94 14.87 -4.36
N LEU A 171 -3.92 15.14 -3.50
CA LEU A 171 -3.80 15.08 -2.04
C LEU A 171 -3.18 13.76 -1.56
N PHE A 172 -3.54 12.63 -2.13
CA PHE A 172 -3.03 11.32 -1.69
C PHE A 172 -1.55 11.15 -1.94
N LEU A 173 -1.06 11.61 -3.09
CA LEU A 173 0.37 11.60 -3.38
C LEU A 173 1.11 12.54 -2.41
N ARG A 174 0.59 13.73 -2.16
CA ARG A 174 1.18 14.67 -1.19
C ARG A 174 1.20 14.09 0.23
N ALA A 175 0.10 13.51 0.68
CA ALA A 175 -0.01 12.87 1.99
C ALA A 175 0.95 11.67 2.10
N PHE A 176 1.05 10.85 1.05
CA PHE A 176 2.01 9.75 0.99
C PHE A 176 3.46 10.25 1.05
N ASP A 177 3.80 11.29 0.28
CA ASP A 177 5.13 11.90 0.28
C ASP A 177 5.46 12.53 1.64
N CYS A 178 4.47 13.13 2.32
CA CYS A 178 4.60 13.73 3.64
C CYS A 178 4.86 12.73 4.78
N ILE A 179 4.51 11.45 4.64
CA ILE A 179 4.85 10.45 5.66
C ILE A 179 6.33 10.11 5.53
N GLU A 180 7.19 10.54 6.43
CA GLU A 180 8.62 10.24 6.37
C GLU A 180 8.92 8.79 6.73
N ALA A 181 8.17 8.21 7.66
CA ALA A 181 8.31 6.82 8.07
C ALA A 181 7.89 5.85 6.94
N PHE A 182 8.81 5.03 6.41
CA PHE A 182 8.50 4.12 5.30
C PHE A 182 7.51 3.03 5.65
N ALA A 183 7.55 2.53 6.90
CA ALA A 183 6.50 1.65 7.38
C ALA A 183 5.13 2.33 7.32
N GLY A 184 5.07 3.64 7.62
CA GLY A 184 3.87 4.45 7.53
C GLY A 184 3.40 4.68 6.08
N LYS A 185 4.33 4.99 5.16
CA LYS A 185 4.05 5.06 3.71
C LYS A 185 3.42 3.75 3.21
N ALA A 186 4.02 2.61 3.58
CA ALA A 186 3.52 1.30 3.19
C ALA A 186 2.15 0.98 3.81
N ASN A 187 1.85 1.49 5.01
CA ASN A 187 0.54 1.36 5.64
C ASN A 187 -0.54 2.18 4.92
N LEU A 188 -0.25 3.42 4.52
CA LEU A 188 -1.22 4.21 3.74
C LEU A 188 -1.46 3.57 2.37
N PHE A 189 -0.38 3.20 1.66
CA PHE A 189 -0.50 2.66 0.30
C PHE A 189 -1.24 1.33 0.24
N ARG A 190 -1.02 0.41 1.21
CA ARG A 190 -1.73 -0.88 1.21
C ARG A 190 -3.24 -0.72 1.34
N TYR A 191 -3.72 0.28 2.09
CA TYR A 191 -5.15 0.55 2.16
C TYR A 191 -5.65 1.11 0.83
N LEU A 192 -4.92 2.03 0.21
CA LEU A 192 -5.31 2.67 -1.04
C LEU A 192 -5.38 1.67 -2.21
N VAL A 193 -4.35 0.84 -2.37
CA VAL A 193 -4.33 -0.13 -3.49
C VAL A 193 -5.46 -1.15 -3.37
N VAL A 194 -5.68 -1.72 -2.18
CA VAL A 194 -6.78 -2.67 -1.96
C VAL A 194 -8.14 -1.97 -2.02
N TYR A 195 -8.26 -0.74 -1.52
CA TYR A 195 -9.50 0.03 -1.66
C TYR A 195 -9.85 0.25 -3.13
N ARG A 196 -8.88 0.49 -4.01
CA ARG A 196 -9.16 0.70 -5.44
C ARG A 196 -9.36 -0.60 -6.22
N GLU A 197 -8.48 -1.57 -6.04
CA GLU A 197 -8.43 -2.78 -6.88
C GLU A 197 -9.12 -3.99 -6.25
N GLY A 198 -9.43 -3.92 -4.95
CA GLY A 198 -9.78 -5.08 -4.16
C GLY A 198 -8.56 -5.99 -3.95
N GLY A 199 -8.82 -7.28 -3.74
CA GLY A 199 -7.78 -8.28 -3.58
C GLY A 199 -7.25 -8.38 -2.17
N PHE A 200 -6.09 -9.02 -2.06
CA PHE A 200 -5.38 -9.24 -0.80
C PHE A 200 -4.13 -8.40 -0.74
N TYR A 201 -3.78 -7.94 0.46
CA TYR A 201 -2.46 -7.43 0.78
C TYR A 201 -1.73 -8.42 1.67
N SER A 202 -0.44 -8.60 1.44
CA SER A 202 0.46 -9.35 2.33
C SER A 202 1.81 -8.62 2.44
N ASP A 203 2.34 -8.51 3.65
CA ASP A 203 3.70 -8.01 3.85
C ASP A 203 4.72 -8.84 3.01
N TRP A 204 5.71 -8.15 2.47
CA TRP A 204 6.55 -8.64 1.39
C TRP A 204 7.33 -9.94 1.68
N LYS A 205 7.70 -10.24 2.94
CA LYS A 205 8.36 -11.51 3.35
C LYS A 205 7.46 -12.49 4.10
N GLN A 206 6.15 -12.30 4.13
CA GLN A 206 5.26 -13.30 4.74
C GLN A 206 5.21 -14.57 3.88
N LEU A 207 5.29 -15.75 4.51
CA LEU A 207 5.15 -17.03 3.83
C LEU A 207 3.71 -17.53 3.90
N CYS A 208 3.14 -17.93 2.77
CA CYS A 208 1.89 -18.68 2.72
C CYS A 208 2.18 -20.13 3.13
N LEU A 209 1.42 -20.66 4.09
CA LEU A 209 1.61 -22.04 4.59
C LEU A 209 0.52 -22.99 4.09
N LYS A 210 -0.64 -22.46 3.71
CA LYS A 210 -1.82 -23.22 3.30
C LYS A 210 -2.08 -23.13 1.79
N ASP A 211 -2.36 -24.27 1.17
CA ASP A 211 -2.79 -24.36 -0.24
C ASP A 211 -4.19 -23.77 -0.40
N ASP A 212 -4.41 -23.12 -1.54
CA ASP A 212 -5.63 -22.40 -1.90
C ASP A 212 -6.11 -21.44 -0.81
N LEU A 213 -5.18 -20.87 -0.02
CA LEU A 213 -5.51 -20.04 1.15
C LEU A 213 -6.45 -18.90 0.80
N LEU A 214 -6.17 -18.17 -0.29
CA LEU A 214 -6.92 -16.97 -0.66
C LEU A 214 -8.34 -17.32 -1.12
N ASP A 215 -8.52 -18.43 -1.84
CA ASP A 215 -9.85 -18.94 -2.16
C ASP A 215 -10.53 -19.52 -0.91
N PHE A 216 -9.80 -20.22 -0.03
CA PHE A 216 -10.32 -20.76 1.23
C PHE A 216 -10.87 -19.68 2.18
N ILE A 217 -10.22 -18.50 2.26
CA ILE A 217 -10.72 -17.39 3.08
C ILE A 217 -11.80 -16.57 2.38
N SER A 218 -11.79 -16.51 1.04
CA SER A 218 -12.80 -15.81 0.23
C SER A 218 -14.10 -16.60 0.08
N GLU A 219 -14.02 -17.92 -0.01
CA GLU A 219 -15.18 -18.78 -0.26
C GLU A 219 -16.06 -18.94 0.99
N ASN A 220 -17.37 -18.87 0.78
CA ASN A 220 -18.39 -19.23 1.77
C ASN A 220 -18.55 -20.74 1.86
N ARG A 221 -17.50 -21.45 2.25
CA ARG A 221 -17.66 -22.83 2.72
C ARG A 221 -18.27 -22.76 4.11
N GLY A 222 -19.60 -22.66 4.11
CA GLY A 222 -20.46 -22.79 5.28
C GLY A 222 -20.19 -24.08 6.05
N THR A 223 -20.68 -24.09 7.29
CA THR A 223 -20.54 -25.13 8.33
C THR A 223 -19.10 -25.19 8.88
N ASP A 224 -18.73 -24.73 10.08
CA ASP A 224 -19.47 -24.55 11.34
C ASP A 224 -18.82 -23.48 12.22
N GLN A 225 -19.66 -22.87 13.07
CA GLN A 225 -19.41 -21.91 14.18
C GLN A 225 -19.72 -20.41 13.92
N PRO A 226 -20.31 -19.71 14.93
CA PRO A 226 -21.01 -18.43 14.77
C PRO A 226 -20.00 -17.29 14.52
N ARG A 227 -20.10 -16.40 13.52
CA ARG A 227 -21.18 -15.52 13.01
C ARG A 227 -21.76 -14.56 14.05
N TRP A 228 -21.72 -13.26 13.73
CA TRP A 228 -22.76 -12.32 14.15
C TRP A 228 -23.75 -12.30 12.99
N ASP A 229 -24.94 -12.83 13.23
CA ASP A 229 -25.68 -13.62 12.25
C ASP A 229 -26.46 -12.82 11.20
N LYS A 230 -25.99 -12.91 9.94
CA LYS A 230 -26.74 -13.42 8.77
C LYS A 230 -25.81 -13.54 7.55
N PRO A 231 -25.79 -14.68 6.82
CA PRO A 231 -25.18 -14.72 5.50
C PRO A 231 -26.12 -14.04 4.51
N ALA A 232 -25.89 -12.77 4.21
CA ALA A 232 -26.24 -12.25 2.89
C ALA A 232 -25.22 -12.81 1.89
N SER A 233 -25.68 -13.15 0.69
CA SER A 233 -24.90 -13.69 -0.42
C SER A 233 -23.64 -12.87 -0.73
N GLY A 234 -22.46 -13.51 -0.60
CA GLY A 234 -21.16 -12.96 -0.98
C GLY A 234 -20.41 -12.35 0.20
N ASP A 235 -19.39 -13.06 0.70
CA ASP A 235 -18.45 -12.51 1.68
C ASP A 235 -17.50 -11.52 0.99
N THR A 236 -17.28 -10.36 1.60
CA THR A 236 -16.60 -9.24 0.92
C THR A 236 -15.25 -8.85 1.53
N GLU A 237 -14.97 -9.17 2.80
CA GLU A 237 -13.76 -8.66 3.50
C GLU A 237 -13.20 -9.61 4.58
N TRP A 238 -11.86 -9.63 4.75
CA TRP A 238 -11.14 -10.41 5.76
C TRP A 238 -10.03 -9.60 6.44
N PHE A 239 -10.01 -9.60 7.78
CA PHE A 239 -9.01 -8.90 8.59
C PHE A 239 -8.42 -9.77 9.71
N SER A 240 -7.23 -9.43 10.23
CA SER A 240 -6.58 -10.19 11.30
C SER A 240 -6.64 -9.49 12.65
N ALA A 241 -7.49 -9.97 13.56
CA ALA A 241 -7.54 -9.45 14.93
C ALA A 241 -6.27 -9.82 15.73
N TRP A 242 -5.75 -8.88 16.53
CA TRP A 242 -4.69 -9.17 17.49
C TRP A 242 -5.33 -9.65 18.80
N GLY A 243 -5.04 -10.89 19.20
CA GLY A 243 -5.77 -11.60 20.27
C GLY A 243 -5.83 -10.97 21.67
N ASN A 244 -5.13 -9.85 21.96
CA ASN A 244 -5.08 -9.27 23.31
C ASN A 244 -5.17 -7.71 23.36
N GLY A 245 -5.68 -7.03 22.33
CA GLY A 245 -5.75 -5.56 22.44
C GLY A 245 -6.52 -4.80 21.36
N ASN A 246 -6.64 -3.49 21.60
CA ASN A 246 -7.26 -2.47 20.76
C ASN A 246 -6.51 -2.23 19.44
N ARG A 247 -6.11 -3.29 18.73
CA ARG A 247 -5.28 -3.26 17.53
C ARG A 247 -5.68 -4.39 16.57
N MET A 248 -5.57 -4.12 15.28
CA MET A 248 -5.87 -5.08 14.22
C MET A 248 -4.70 -5.14 13.26
N GLN A 249 -4.16 -6.34 13.02
CA GLN A 249 -2.99 -6.48 12.17
C GLN A 249 -3.35 -6.15 10.71
N ASN A 250 -2.61 -5.22 10.12
CA ASN A 250 -2.71 -4.75 8.75
C ASN A 250 -1.62 -5.32 7.82
N ALA A 251 -0.81 -6.27 8.32
CA ALA A 251 0.22 -6.95 7.54
C ALA A 251 -0.35 -8.03 6.59
N PHE A 252 -1.58 -8.49 6.82
CA PHE A 252 -2.33 -9.33 5.88
C PHE A 252 -3.83 -9.04 6.02
N PHE A 253 -4.49 -8.72 4.93
CA PHE A 253 -5.94 -8.52 4.87
C PHE A 253 -6.42 -8.63 3.42
N GLY A 254 -7.72 -8.82 3.21
CA GLY A 254 -8.33 -8.81 1.89
C GLY A 254 -9.68 -8.12 1.89
N ALA A 255 -10.02 -7.48 0.79
CA ALA A 255 -11.28 -6.77 0.66
C ALA A 255 -11.73 -6.62 -0.79
N MET A 256 -13.03 -6.42 -0.97
CA MET A 256 -13.59 -5.92 -2.22
C MET A 256 -13.13 -4.48 -2.49
N PRO A 257 -13.09 -4.08 -3.78
CA PRO A 257 -12.93 -2.68 -4.13
C PRO A 257 -13.97 -1.83 -3.40
N LYS A 258 -13.54 -0.65 -2.96
CA LYS A 258 -14.30 0.36 -2.24
C LYS A 258 -14.83 -0.09 -0.88
N SER A 259 -14.10 -1.00 -0.22
CA SER A 259 -14.36 -1.42 1.15
C SER A 259 -14.64 -0.22 2.08
N PRO A 260 -15.80 -0.18 2.75
CA PRO A 260 -16.11 0.86 3.72
C PRO A 260 -15.13 0.88 4.91
N ILE A 261 -14.61 -0.27 5.33
CA ILE A 261 -13.58 -0.36 6.37
C ILE A 261 -12.28 0.29 5.88
N LEU A 262 -11.84 -0.01 4.66
CA LEU A 262 -10.62 0.62 4.14
C LEU A 262 -10.80 2.12 3.89
N ALA A 263 -11.99 2.57 3.47
CA ALA A 263 -12.30 3.99 3.36
C ALA A 263 -12.10 4.72 4.70
N GLU A 264 -12.62 4.16 5.79
CA GLU A 264 -12.42 4.72 7.13
C GLU A 264 -10.96 4.65 7.59
N ALA A 265 -10.24 3.57 7.29
CA ALA A 265 -8.82 3.47 7.61
C ALA A 265 -8.01 4.56 6.90
N ILE A 266 -8.30 4.80 5.62
CA ILE A 266 -7.69 5.89 4.84
C ILE A 266 -8.05 7.24 5.46
N ARG A 267 -9.31 7.49 5.81
CA ARG A 267 -9.77 8.74 6.44
C ARG A 267 -9.03 9.00 7.75
N PHE A 268 -8.93 8.01 8.63
CA PHE A 268 -8.19 8.13 9.89
C PHE A 268 -6.70 8.40 9.67
N ALA A 269 -6.07 7.75 8.69
CA ALA A 269 -4.67 8.02 8.35
C ALA A 269 -4.47 9.46 7.85
N LEU A 270 -5.32 9.94 6.93
CA LEU A 270 -5.27 11.31 6.44
C LEU A 270 -5.50 12.33 7.56
N HIS A 271 -6.46 12.07 8.45
CA HIS A 271 -6.72 12.93 9.60
C HIS A 271 -5.52 13.01 10.56
N ASN A 272 -4.82 11.88 10.79
CA ASN A 272 -3.60 11.87 11.60
C ASN A 272 -2.46 12.70 10.96
N ILE A 273 -2.32 12.63 9.63
CA ILE A 273 -1.36 13.45 8.87
C ILE A 273 -1.72 14.93 9.02
N GLN A 274 -2.99 15.29 8.74
CA GLN A 274 -3.50 16.65 8.79
C GLN A 274 -3.24 17.33 10.14
N ARG A 275 -3.52 16.63 11.24
CA ARG A 275 -3.41 17.18 12.60
C ARG A 275 -2.01 17.08 13.21
N ARG A 276 -1.01 16.56 12.47
CA ARG A 276 0.33 16.27 13.01
C ARG A 276 0.27 15.46 14.29
N ALA A 277 -0.43 14.31 14.23
CA ALA A 277 -0.61 13.43 15.38
C ALA A 277 0.72 12.92 15.99
N ASP A 278 1.82 13.03 15.25
CA ASP A 278 3.17 12.72 15.70
C ASP A 278 3.71 13.69 16.76
N LEU A 279 3.17 14.90 16.85
CA LEU A 279 3.54 15.91 17.85
C LEU A 279 2.72 15.82 19.13
N GLU A 280 1.73 14.92 19.19
CA GLU A 280 0.84 14.79 20.34
C GLU A 280 1.50 14.03 21.49
N SER A 281 1.19 14.43 22.71
CA SER A 281 1.67 13.73 23.90
C SER A 281 1.13 12.30 23.94
N GLY A 282 2.03 11.32 24.12
CA GLY A 282 1.67 9.90 24.12
C GLY A 282 1.43 9.29 22.73
N ALA A 283 1.88 9.96 21.66
CA ALA A 283 1.78 9.44 20.31
C ALA A 283 2.37 8.02 20.17
N ASP A 284 1.66 7.16 19.42
CA ASP A 284 2.06 5.78 19.13
C ASP A 284 2.16 5.61 17.61
N SER A 285 3.33 5.16 17.15
CA SER A 285 3.62 4.98 15.72
C SER A 285 2.64 4.01 15.04
N LEU A 286 2.10 3.06 15.80
CA LEU A 286 1.12 2.09 15.34
C LEU A 286 -0.27 2.71 15.12
N GLN A 287 -0.53 3.89 15.69
CA GLN A 287 -1.77 4.65 15.56
C GLN A 287 -1.73 5.70 14.45
N MET A 288 -0.56 5.99 13.86
CA MET A 288 -0.40 7.01 12.82
C MET A 288 -1.08 6.59 11.51
N THR A 289 -0.69 5.41 11.01
CA THR A 289 -1.19 4.84 9.76
C THR A 289 -1.39 3.32 9.86
N GLY A 290 -0.91 2.69 10.93
CA GLY A 290 -0.79 1.23 11.04
C GLY A 290 -1.99 0.52 11.66
N VAL A 291 -1.69 -0.49 12.48
CA VAL A 291 -2.67 -1.41 13.10
C VAL A 291 -3.74 -0.75 13.96
N GLY A 292 -3.43 0.42 14.54
CA GLY A 292 -4.38 1.21 15.32
C GLY A 292 -5.44 1.89 14.45
N VAL A 293 -5.03 2.38 13.27
CA VAL A 293 -5.93 2.98 12.27
C VAL A 293 -6.93 1.96 11.76
N LEU A 294 -6.44 0.78 11.36
CA LEU A 294 -7.30 -0.30 10.87
C LEU A 294 -8.29 -0.76 11.95
N TYR A 295 -7.85 -0.89 13.20
CA TYR A 295 -8.72 -1.24 14.31
C TYR A 295 -9.85 -0.23 14.52
N LYS A 296 -9.55 1.07 14.53
CA LYS A 296 -10.56 2.14 14.66
C LYS A 296 -11.56 2.10 13.52
N ALA A 297 -11.10 1.88 12.29
CA ALA A 297 -11.97 1.73 11.12
C ALA A 297 -12.93 0.56 11.24
N VAL A 298 -12.42 -0.61 11.65
CA VAL A 298 -13.23 -1.82 11.85
C VAL A 298 -14.26 -1.60 12.97
N LEU A 299 -13.87 -1.01 14.11
CA LEU A 299 -14.81 -0.72 15.18
C LEU A 299 -15.94 0.22 14.74
N LYS A 300 -15.63 1.19 13.88
CA LYS A 300 -16.58 2.19 13.38
C LYS A 300 -17.59 1.58 12.42
N VAL A 301 -17.18 0.63 11.57
CA VAL A 301 -17.99 0.19 10.42
C VAL A 301 -18.44 -1.26 10.49
N ALA A 302 -17.65 -2.17 11.06
CA ALA A 302 -17.92 -3.60 10.96
C ALA A 302 -19.24 -4.02 11.62
N LYS A 303 -19.72 -3.29 12.64
CA LYS A 303 -21.01 -3.56 13.27
C LYS A 303 -22.20 -3.37 12.33
N SER A 304 -22.04 -2.62 11.25
CA SER A 304 -23.09 -2.33 10.27
C SER A 304 -22.88 -3.03 8.93
N LEU A 305 -21.89 -3.92 8.82
CA LEU A 305 -21.61 -4.65 7.58
C LEU A 305 -21.88 -6.14 7.78
N ASP A 306 -22.58 -6.73 6.84
CA ASP A 306 -22.63 -8.17 6.67
C ASP A 306 -21.36 -8.66 5.94
N GLY A 307 -20.92 -9.89 6.20
CA GLY A 307 -19.87 -10.54 5.41
C GLY A 307 -18.42 -10.18 5.75
N VAL A 308 -18.16 -9.51 6.89
CA VAL A 308 -16.80 -9.25 7.39
C VAL A 308 -16.29 -10.44 8.20
N ARG A 309 -15.12 -10.97 7.82
CA ARG A 309 -14.48 -12.11 8.49
C ARG A 309 -13.23 -11.69 9.24
N PHE A 310 -12.95 -12.41 10.34
CA PHE A 310 -11.77 -12.18 11.16
C PHE A 310 -10.94 -13.46 11.33
N GLY A 311 -9.64 -13.36 11.04
CA GLY A 311 -8.63 -14.29 11.51
C GLY A 311 -7.99 -13.83 12.81
N THR A 312 -7.13 -14.66 13.39
CA THR A 312 -6.35 -14.32 14.59
C THR A 312 -4.88 -14.20 14.26
N TYR A 313 -4.24 -13.19 14.85
CA TYR A 313 -2.78 -13.04 14.81
C TYR A 313 -2.20 -13.37 16.18
N HIS A 314 -1.26 -14.32 16.21
CA HIS A 314 -0.61 -14.79 17.43
C HIS A 314 0.81 -14.20 17.54
N TYR A 315 1.00 -13.31 18.50
CA TYR A 315 2.28 -12.65 18.80
C TYR A 315 3.15 -13.49 19.76
N GLY A 316 3.36 -14.77 19.45
CA GLY A 316 4.31 -15.65 20.16
C GLY A 316 5.62 -15.83 19.38
N ASP A 317 6.46 -16.79 19.78
CA ASP A 317 7.80 -17.01 19.21
C ASP A 317 7.80 -17.20 17.69
N ASN A 318 6.73 -17.77 17.15
CA ASN A 318 6.61 -18.06 15.72
C ASN A 318 5.90 -16.96 14.91
N LYS A 319 5.30 -15.94 15.55
CA LYS A 319 4.48 -14.87 14.95
C LYS A 319 3.67 -15.35 13.74
N VAL A 320 2.46 -15.83 13.97
CA VAL A 320 1.67 -16.50 12.91
C VAL A 320 0.27 -15.94 12.79
N PHE A 321 -0.28 -16.02 11.58
CA PHE A 321 -1.70 -15.82 11.35
C PHE A 321 -2.39 -17.17 11.39
N ARG A 322 -3.50 -17.23 12.10
CA ARG A 322 -4.37 -18.39 12.19
C ARG A 322 -5.76 -18.08 11.71
N TYR A 323 -6.40 -19.08 11.13
CA TYR A 323 -7.80 -19.04 10.74
C TYR A 323 -8.38 -20.45 10.91
N ARG A 324 -9.53 -20.56 11.59
CA ARG A 324 -10.16 -21.85 11.94
C ARG A 324 -9.19 -22.85 12.60
N ASN A 325 -8.41 -22.37 13.58
CA ASN A 325 -7.36 -23.12 14.30
C ASN A 325 -6.16 -23.61 13.46
N GLU A 326 -6.13 -23.32 12.16
CA GLU A 326 -5.00 -23.63 11.31
C GLU A 326 -4.03 -22.46 11.22
N THR A 327 -2.72 -22.76 11.13
CA THR A 327 -1.69 -21.74 10.88
C THR A 327 -1.56 -21.53 9.38
N ILE A 328 -1.96 -20.36 8.90
CA ILE A 328 -2.11 -20.07 7.47
C ILE A 328 -0.95 -19.26 6.89
N ILE A 329 -0.32 -18.39 7.70
CA ILE A 329 0.76 -17.50 7.26
C ILE A 329 1.82 -17.40 8.36
N LYS A 330 3.10 -17.53 7.98
CA LYS A 330 4.25 -17.21 8.83
C LYS A 330 4.59 -15.73 8.66
N HIS A 331 4.76 -15.00 9.75
CA HIS A 331 5.12 -13.58 9.71
C HIS A 331 6.54 -13.38 9.14
N LYS A 332 6.80 -12.19 8.59
CA LYS A 332 8.02 -11.81 7.87
C LYS A 332 9.33 -11.93 8.65
N CYS A 333 9.29 -11.92 9.98
CA CYS A 333 10.46 -12.19 10.82
C CYS A 333 10.05 -12.49 12.28
N SER A 334 10.88 -13.27 12.97
CA SER A 334 10.70 -13.66 14.38
C SER A 334 10.93 -12.48 15.34
N LYS A 335 11.87 -11.60 15.03
CA LYS A 335 12.23 -10.42 15.86
C LYS A 335 11.55 -9.11 15.45
N CYS A 336 10.58 -9.15 14.53
CA CYS A 336 9.91 -7.96 14.01
C CYS A 336 9.21 -7.21 15.14
N GLY A 337 9.46 -5.91 15.31
CA GLY A 337 8.92 -5.15 16.45
C GLY A 337 9.91 -4.95 17.60
N GLN A 338 11.04 -5.68 17.62
CA GLN A 338 12.08 -5.55 18.66
C GLN A 338 13.20 -4.59 18.27
N ASP A 339 13.55 -4.56 16.99
CA ASP A 339 14.52 -3.63 16.40
C ASP A 339 13.93 -3.10 15.08
N GLN A 340 14.06 -1.79 14.86
CA GLN A 340 13.56 -1.07 13.68
C GLN A 340 14.70 -0.44 12.86
N ALA A 341 15.96 -0.70 13.22
CA ALA A 341 17.12 -0.31 12.44
C ALA A 341 17.29 -1.27 11.23
N TRP A 342 16.62 -0.95 10.13
CA TRP A 342 16.78 -1.65 8.86
C TRP A 342 17.82 -0.92 8.01
N SER A 343 18.80 -1.64 7.44
CA SER A 343 19.91 -1.05 6.66
C SER A 343 19.45 -0.16 5.49
N GLU A 344 18.31 -0.50 4.88
CA GLU A 344 17.72 0.23 3.75
C GLU A 344 16.35 0.85 4.09
N GLY A 345 16.00 0.90 5.38
CA GLY A 345 14.77 1.51 5.87
C GLY A 345 15.05 2.70 6.77
N ASN A 346 13.99 3.21 7.41
CA ASN A 346 14.14 4.15 8.51
C ASN A 346 13.40 3.65 9.76
N ASP A 347 13.92 4.03 10.92
CA ASP A 347 13.30 3.71 12.19
C ASP A 347 12.10 4.65 12.41
N TYR A 348 10.90 4.12 12.16
CA TYR A 348 9.66 4.87 12.33
C TYR A 348 9.36 5.24 13.79
N THR A 349 9.96 4.53 14.76
CA THR A 349 9.84 4.86 16.20
C THR A 349 10.71 6.06 16.52
N MET A 350 11.93 6.11 15.96
CA MET A 350 12.80 7.27 16.07
C MET A 350 12.17 8.50 15.39
N LYS A 351 11.68 8.35 14.15
CA LYS A 351 10.98 9.43 13.43
C LYS A 351 9.81 10.01 14.21
N LEU A 352 9.03 9.14 14.87
CA LEU A 352 7.97 9.59 15.77
C LEU A 352 8.52 10.36 16.98
N LYS A 353 9.52 9.82 17.68
CA LYS A 353 10.08 10.44 18.90
C LYS A 353 10.61 11.85 18.67
N ILE A 354 11.11 12.14 17.47
CA ILE A 354 11.66 13.44 17.10
C ILE A 354 10.65 14.35 16.38
N GLY A 355 9.38 13.94 16.24
CA GLY A 355 8.36 14.73 15.56
C GLY A 355 8.55 14.87 14.05
N GLU A 356 9.21 13.88 13.44
CA GLU A 356 9.47 13.78 11.99
C GLU A 356 8.77 12.56 11.40
N TYR A 357 7.65 12.10 11.96
CA TYR A 357 6.89 11.03 11.32
C TYR A 357 6.14 11.56 10.10
N PHE A 358 5.64 12.79 10.21
CA PHE A 358 5.05 13.56 9.12
C PHE A 358 5.89 14.81 8.81
N CYS A 359 5.77 15.29 7.58
CA CYS A 359 6.40 16.53 7.13
C CYS A 359 5.92 17.74 7.95
N PRO A 360 6.75 18.80 8.09
CA PRO A 360 6.40 20.00 8.84
C PRO A 360 5.09 20.66 8.38
N ASP A 361 4.85 20.68 7.07
CA ASP A 361 3.76 21.36 6.39
C ASP A 361 2.50 20.49 6.23
N ALA A 362 2.40 19.33 6.88
CA ALA A 362 1.28 18.40 6.75
C ALA A 362 -0.12 19.03 6.86
N PRO A 363 -0.40 19.97 7.79
CA PRO A 363 -1.71 20.61 7.88
C PRO A 363 -2.06 21.43 6.62
N SER A 364 -1.05 22.05 6.00
CA SER A 364 -1.24 22.90 4.81
C SER A 364 -1.67 22.10 3.58
N LEU A 365 -1.38 20.78 3.54
CA LEU A 365 -1.77 19.90 2.43
C LEU A 365 -3.27 19.84 2.20
N PHE A 366 -4.06 20.16 3.23
CA PHE A 366 -5.52 20.08 3.26
C PHE A 366 -6.21 21.44 3.18
N LEU A 367 -5.43 22.54 3.21
CA LEU A 367 -6.00 23.87 3.05
C LEU A 367 -6.51 24.04 1.61
N PRO A 368 -7.63 24.74 1.40
CA PRO A 368 -8.05 25.21 0.09
C PRO A 368 -7.11 26.34 -0.36
N GLY A 369 -5.88 26.00 -0.76
CA GLY A 369 -4.83 26.93 -1.16
C GLY A 369 -4.31 26.58 -2.55
N ASP A 370 -4.56 27.50 -3.49
CA ASP A 370 -4.24 27.48 -4.92
C ASP A 370 -4.38 26.11 -5.58
N ASN A 371 -5.62 25.82 -6.02
CA ASN A 371 -5.81 25.08 -7.25
C ASN A 371 -5.06 25.83 -8.36
N GLY A 372 -3.74 25.61 -8.47
CA GLY A 372 -3.00 25.86 -9.69
C GLY A 372 -3.89 25.34 -10.79
N THR A 373 -4.42 26.29 -11.57
CA THR A 373 -5.43 26.13 -12.62
C THR A 373 -5.68 24.65 -12.92
N LYS A 374 -6.83 24.11 -12.51
CA LYS A 374 -7.27 22.77 -12.95
C LYS A 374 -6.86 22.66 -14.43
N PRO A 375 -5.98 21.73 -14.84
CA PRO A 375 -5.78 21.52 -16.25
C PRO A 375 -7.16 21.15 -16.78
N ALA A 376 -7.74 22.00 -17.62
CA ALA A 376 -9.08 21.85 -18.17
C ALA A 376 -9.21 20.60 -19.10
N VAL A 377 -8.28 19.66 -19.02
CA VAL A 377 -8.07 18.55 -19.96
C VAL A 377 -8.56 17.20 -19.41
N LEU A 378 -8.90 17.07 -18.13
CA LEU A 378 -9.33 15.78 -17.55
C LEU A 378 -10.85 15.69 -17.25
N ARG A 379 -11.69 16.42 -17.99
CA ARG A 379 -13.17 16.26 -17.94
C ARG A 379 -13.77 15.47 -19.10
N ARG A 380 -12.96 14.91 -20.01
CA ARG A 380 -13.43 14.00 -21.05
C ARG A 380 -12.45 12.86 -21.18
N LEU A 381 -12.77 11.72 -20.57
CA LEU A 381 -12.38 10.34 -20.95
C LEU A 381 -12.63 9.39 -19.77
N CYS A 382 -13.89 9.29 -19.33
CA CYS A 382 -14.38 8.13 -18.59
C CYS A 382 -15.70 7.70 -19.23
N PHE A 383 -15.60 7.16 -20.44
CA PHE A 383 -16.54 6.19 -20.99
C PHE A 383 -15.67 5.09 -21.56
N TRP A 384 -15.48 4.00 -20.80
CA TRP A 384 -15.26 2.63 -21.25
C TRP A 384 -15.60 1.70 -20.09
#